data_AF-A0A072P5J1-F1
#
_entry.id   AF-A0A072P5J1-F1
#
_cell.length_a   1.000
_cell.length_b   1.000
_cell.length_c   1.000
_cell.angle_alpha   90.00
_cell.angle_beta   90.00
_cell.angle_gamma   90.00
#
_symmetry.space_group_name_H-M   'P 1'
#
loop_
_entity.id
_entity.type
_entity.pdbx_description
1 polymer ?
#
loop_
_entity_poly.entity_id
_entity_poly.type
_entity_poly.pdbx_seq_one_letter_code
_entity_poly.pdbx_strand_id
1 'polypeptide(L)'
;FSYACLKFSLQSDVDLSSAKLEKILRLIGHHLSIANDLASYEKEWRDFSSGKIRHLINIVAIVQKIDRTVSDTAKATCYGRQLETERLILEELERMKRVDELSVSEWEFVDAALGMAAGNIFTSVVISRYGGEAARIGGGPCHGIGL
;
A
#
# COMPACT_ATOMS: atom_id res chain seq x y z
N PHE A 1 12.13 0.93 7.38
CA PHE A 1 11.49 1.17 8.70
C PHE A 1 10.36 0.18 8.96
N SER A 2 9.32 0.09 8.12
CA SER A 2 8.17 -0.80 8.34
C SER A 2 8.56 -2.27 8.60
N TYR A 3 9.49 -2.83 7.83
CA TYR A 3 10.00 -4.18 8.07
C TYR A 3 10.74 -4.35 9.40
N ALA A 4 11.41 -3.32 9.91
CA ALA A 4 12.05 -3.37 11.23
C ALA A 4 10.99 -3.34 12.33
N CYS A 5 9.91 -2.56 12.18
CA CYS A 5 8.77 -2.59 13.09
C CYS A 5 8.07 -3.95 13.09
N LEU A 6 7.90 -4.55 11.91
CA LEU A 6 7.35 -5.89 11.76
C LEU A 6 8.23 -6.93 12.48
N LYS A 7 9.55 -6.91 12.23
CA LYS A 7 10.52 -7.78 12.90
C LYS A 7 10.41 -7.66 14.42
N PHE A 8 10.37 -6.42 14.92
CA PHE A 8 10.21 -6.13 16.34
C PHE A 8 8.88 -6.68 16.89
N SER A 9 7.78 -6.50 16.16
CA SER A 9 6.45 -6.96 16.60
C SER A 9 6.34 -8.47 16.76
N LEU A 10 7.14 -9.23 16.01
CA LEU A 10 7.22 -10.69 16.06
C LEU A 10 8.30 -11.20 17.01
N GLN A 11 9.11 -10.31 17.61
CA GLN A 11 10.36 -10.69 18.28
C GLN A 11 11.27 -11.56 17.39
N SER A 12 11.19 -11.33 16.07
CA SER A 12 11.90 -12.13 15.07
C SER A 12 13.38 -11.76 15.02
N ASP A 13 14.23 -12.74 14.75
CA ASP A 13 15.67 -12.57 14.56
C ASP A 13 16.08 -12.48 13.08
N VAL A 14 15.13 -12.68 12.14
CA VAL A 14 15.32 -12.72 10.68
C VAL A 14 16.21 -11.59 10.15
N ASP A 15 17.23 -11.95 9.37
CA ASP A 15 18.11 -10.99 8.70
C ASP A 15 17.40 -10.33 7.50
N LEU A 16 17.04 -9.05 7.65
CA LEU A 16 16.38 -8.26 6.61
C LEU A 16 17.29 -7.97 5.41
N SER A 17 18.60 -8.21 5.53
CA SER A 17 19.57 -8.09 4.44
C SER A 17 19.79 -9.40 3.68
N SER A 18 19.13 -10.49 4.08
CA SER A 18 19.22 -11.79 3.43
C SER A 18 18.79 -11.71 1.96
N ALA A 19 19.67 -12.16 1.06
CA ALA A 19 19.38 -12.26 -0.38
C ALA A 19 18.15 -13.13 -0.69
N LYS A 20 17.82 -14.08 0.18
CA LYS A 20 16.62 -14.95 0.05
C LYS A 20 15.32 -14.14 0.12
N LEU A 21 15.31 -13.07 0.90
CA LEU A 21 14.14 -12.24 1.17
C LEU A 21 14.07 -10.99 0.29
N GLU A 22 15.19 -10.59 -0.32
CA GLU A 22 15.32 -9.33 -1.05
C GLU A 22 14.19 -9.12 -2.08
N LYS A 23 13.94 -10.14 -2.92
CA LYS A 23 12.96 -10.02 -4.00
C LYS A 23 11.53 -9.91 -3.48
N ILE A 24 11.13 -10.79 -2.55
CA ILE A 24 9.77 -10.78 -1.99
C ILE A 24 9.51 -9.49 -1.19
N LEU A 25 10.47 -9.03 -0.38
CA LEU A 25 10.34 -7.79 0.37
C LEU A 25 10.30 -6.57 -0.56
N ARG A 26 11.07 -6.56 -1.66
CA ARG A 26 10.96 -5.50 -2.67
C ARG A 26 9.58 -5.44 -3.31
N LEU A 27 9.02 -6.59 -3.70
CA LEU A 27 7.69 -6.66 -4.31
C LEU A 27 6.60 -6.17 -3.32
N ILE A 28 6.67 -6.58 -2.07
CA ILE A 28 5.77 -6.09 -1.01
C ILE A 28 5.95 -4.57 -0.81
N GLY A 29 7.18 -4.07 -0.84
CA GLY A 29 7.47 -2.63 -0.73
C GLY A 29 6.89 -1.82 -1.88
N HIS A 30 6.95 -2.34 -3.10
CA HIS A 30 6.29 -1.74 -4.26
C HIS A 30 4.77 -1.72 -4.08
N HIS A 31 4.18 -2.84 -3.63
CA HIS A 31 2.75 -2.94 -3.36
C HIS A 31 2.28 -1.89 -2.36
N LEU A 32 2.96 -1.78 -1.21
CA LEU A 32 2.69 -0.79 -0.18
C LEU A 32 2.73 0.65 -0.72
N SER A 33 3.73 0.95 -1.56
CA SER A 33 3.94 2.28 -2.12
C SER A 33 2.84 2.65 -3.11
N ILE A 34 2.51 1.75 -4.04
CA ILE A 34 1.44 1.97 -5.04
C ILE A 34 0.09 2.13 -4.35
N ALA A 35 -0.21 1.26 -3.39
CA ALA A 35 -1.44 1.31 -2.60
C ALA A 35 -1.57 2.63 -1.83
N ASN A 36 -0.47 3.10 -1.23
CA ASN A 36 -0.46 4.36 -0.51
C ASN A 36 -0.74 5.54 -1.45
N ASP A 37 -0.03 5.62 -2.57
CA ASP A 37 -0.19 6.71 -3.55
C ASP A 37 -1.61 6.74 -4.13
N LEU A 38 -2.20 5.58 -4.43
CA LEU A 38 -3.59 5.48 -4.91
C LEU A 38 -4.58 6.05 -3.89
N ALA A 39 -4.41 5.70 -2.62
CA ALA A 39 -5.29 6.16 -1.55
C ALA A 39 -5.09 7.65 -1.23
N SER A 40 -3.85 8.13 -1.23
CA SER A 40 -3.51 9.49 -0.83
C SER A 40 -3.65 10.53 -1.94
N TYR A 41 -3.73 10.12 -3.21
CA TYR A 41 -3.65 11.01 -4.37
C TYR A 41 -4.60 12.21 -4.30
N GLU A 42 -5.88 12.02 -3.97
CA GLU A 42 -6.84 13.13 -3.94
C GLU A 42 -6.50 14.17 -2.87
N LYS A 43 -6.04 13.71 -1.72
CA LYS A 43 -5.60 14.59 -0.64
C LYS A 43 -4.33 15.35 -1.06
N GLU A 44 -3.36 14.65 -1.62
CA GLU A 44 -2.08 15.23 -2.04
C GLU A 44 -2.24 16.21 -3.21
N TRP A 45 -3.10 15.89 -4.17
CA TRP A 45 -3.45 16.79 -5.27
C TRP A 45 -4.10 18.09 -4.77
N ARG A 46 -5.01 18.01 -3.79
CA ARG A 46 -5.60 19.21 -3.16
C ARG A 46 -4.55 20.02 -2.40
N ASP A 47 -3.72 19.37 -1.59
CA ASP A 47 -2.63 20.04 -0.86
C ASP A 47 -1.65 20.71 -1.84
N PHE A 48 -1.36 20.10 -2.99
CA PHE A 48 -0.50 20.65 -4.03
C PHE A 48 -1.16 21.83 -4.76
N SER A 49 -2.39 21.65 -5.23
CA SER A 49 -3.13 22.66 -5.99
C SER A 49 -3.45 23.91 -5.17
N SER A 50 -3.59 23.77 -3.85
CA SER A 50 -3.77 24.89 -2.93
C SER A 50 -2.46 25.60 -2.55
N GLY A 51 -1.30 25.10 -2.99
CA GLY A 51 0.02 25.64 -2.65
C GLY A 51 0.52 25.26 -1.26
N LYS A 52 -0.19 24.40 -0.52
CA LYS A 52 0.22 23.93 0.82
C LYS A 52 1.46 23.03 0.75
N ILE A 53 1.63 22.28 -0.33
CA ILE A 53 2.87 21.55 -0.63
C ILE A 53 3.44 22.00 -1.98
N ARG A 54 4.78 22.05 -2.07
CA ARG A 54 5.49 22.54 -3.27
C ARG A 54 5.64 21.48 -4.37
N HIS A 55 5.68 20.21 -3.98
CA HIS A 55 5.94 19.09 -4.88
C HIS A 55 4.90 18.00 -4.65
N LEU A 56 4.39 17.44 -5.73
CA LEU A 56 3.54 16.26 -5.72
C LEU A 56 4.38 15.05 -6.15
N ILE A 57 4.71 14.19 -5.19
CA ILE A 57 5.45 12.95 -5.40
C ILE A 57 4.44 11.81 -5.24
N ASN A 58 3.82 11.41 -6.35
CA ASN A 58 2.79 10.39 -6.37
C ASN A 58 2.77 9.72 -7.76
N ILE A 59 2.72 8.39 -7.82
CA ILE A 59 2.77 7.63 -9.07
C ILE A 59 1.62 7.96 -10.02
N VAL A 60 0.42 8.29 -9.51
CA VAL A 60 -0.72 8.69 -10.34
C VAL A 60 -0.39 9.97 -11.11
N ALA A 61 0.18 10.97 -10.44
CA ALA A 61 0.58 12.23 -11.07
C ALA A 61 1.69 12.02 -12.11
N ILE A 62 2.62 11.10 -11.85
CA ILE A 62 3.68 10.72 -12.79
C ILE A 62 3.06 10.08 -14.05
N VAL A 63 2.15 9.11 -13.87
CA VAL A 63 1.47 8.42 -14.98
C VAL A 63 0.64 9.39 -15.81
N GLN A 64 -0.12 10.31 -15.17
CA GLN A 64 -0.83 11.36 -15.90
C GLN A 64 0.09 12.19 -16.79
N LYS A 65 1.27 12.56 -16.28
CA LYS A 65 2.23 13.38 -17.01
C LYS A 65 2.87 12.62 -18.18
N ILE A 66 3.24 11.35 -17.99
CA ILE A 66 3.89 10.53 -19.01
C ILE A 66 2.89 10.17 -20.11
N ASP A 67 1.71 9.68 -19.73
CA ASP A 67 0.71 9.16 -20.67
C ASP A 67 -0.24 10.24 -21.21
N ARG A 68 -0.08 11.49 -20.73
CA ARG A 68 -0.95 12.64 -21.07
C ARG A 68 -2.43 12.33 -20.85
N THR A 69 -2.74 11.74 -19.71
CA THR A 69 -4.07 11.22 -19.40
C THR A 69 -4.70 11.86 -18.17
N VAL A 70 -6.00 11.64 -18.00
CA VAL A 70 -6.77 12.14 -16.84
C VAL A 70 -6.53 11.27 -15.60
N SER A 71 -6.86 11.80 -14.42
CA SER A 71 -6.59 11.15 -13.13
C SER A 71 -7.17 9.75 -13.03
N ASP A 72 -8.39 9.55 -13.53
CA ASP A 72 -9.09 8.27 -13.40
C ASP A 72 -8.42 7.17 -14.23
N THR A 73 -8.00 7.50 -15.46
CA THR A 73 -7.22 6.59 -16.30
C THR A 73 -5.85 6.31 -15.68
N ALA A 74 -5.16 7.31 -15.14
CA ALA A 74 -3.88 7.10 -14.48
C ALA A 74 -4.01 6.25 -13.22
N LYS A 75 -5.05 6.45 -12.41
CA LYS A 75 -5.39 5.59 -11.26
C LYS A 75 -5.66 4.16 -11.71
N ALA A 76 -6.44 3.96 -12.77
CA ALA A 76 -6.69 2.63 -13.31
C ALA A 76 -5.39 1.94 -13.76
N THR A 77 -4.49 2.66 -14.43
CA THR A 77 -3.16 2.16 -14.79
C THR A 77 -2.34 1.78 -13.56
N CYS A 78 -2.29 2.65 -12.54
CA CYS A 78 -1.57 2.38 -11.29
C CYS A 78 -2.16 1.18 -10.54
N TYR A 79 -3.48 1.05 -10.52
CA TYR A 79 -4.16 -0.10 -9.94
C TYR A 79 -3.83 -1.39 -10.70
N GLY A 80 -3.79 -1.34 -12.04
CA GLY A 80 -3.28 -2.46 -12.86
C GLY A 80 -1.85 -2.85 -12.49
N ARG A 81 -0.97 -1.87 -12.20
CA ARG A 81 0.39 -2.14 -11.70
C ARG A 81 0.41 -2.75 -10.30
N GLN A 82 -0.53 -2.37 -9.44
CA GLN A 82 -0.69 -3.00 -8.12
C GLN A 82 -1.07 -4.48 -8.28
N LEU A 83 -2.07 -4.79 -9.11
CA LEU A 83 -2.51 -6.16 -9.38
C LEU A 83 -1.40 -7.02 -10.01
N GLU A 84 -0.63 -6.45 -10.93
CA GLU A 84 0.54 -7.12 -11.50
C GLU A 84 1.61 -7.39 -10.42
N THR A 85 1.79 -6.46 -9.48
CA THR A 85 2.71 -6.67 -8.35
C THR A 85 2.22 -7.79 -7.44
N GLU A 86 0.90 -7.89 -7.17
CA GLU A 86 0.31 -9.01 -6.41
C GLU A 86 0.52 -10.35 -7.12
N ARG A 87 0.35 -10.39 -8.45
CA ARG A 87 0.66 -11.57 -9.27
C ARG A 87 2.13 -11.99 -9.13
N LEU A 88 3.06 -11.05 -9.21
CA LEU A 88 4.49 -11.30 -9.04
C LEU A 88 4.86 -11.76 -7.62
N ILE A 89 4.16 -11.26 -6.59
CA ILE A 89 4.30 -11.74 -5.20
C ILE A 89 3.92 -13.22 -5.14
N LEU A 90 2.77 -13.61 -5.72
CA LEU A 90 2.33 -15.01 -5.73
C LEU A 90 3.33 -15.92 -6.45
N GLU A 91 3.83 -15.51 -7.61
CA GLU A 91 4.85 -16.27 -8.35
C GLU A 91 6.13 -16.46 -7.55
N GLU A 92 6.57 -15.43 -6.83
CA GLU A 92 7.76 -15.48 -6.00
C GLU A 92 7.56 -16.39 -4.78
N LEU A 93 6.40 -16.36 -4.13
CA LEU A 93 6.06 -17.29 -3.04
C LEU A 93 6.10 -18.74 -3.53
N GLU A 94 5.52 -19.04 -4.70
CA GLU A 94 5.56 -20.39 -5.28
C GLU A 94 6.97 -20.82 -5.72
N ARG A 95 7.82 -19.87 -6.14
CA ARG A 95 9.25 -20.15 -6.35
C ARG A 95 9.93 -20.50 -5.02
N MET A 96 9.73 -19.70 -3.98
CA MET A 96 10.37 -19.88 -2.68
C MET A 96 9.97 -21.21 -2.03
N LYS A 97 8.69 -21.61 -2.12
CA LYS A 97 8.21 -22.93 -1.67
C LYS A 97 8.86 -24.10 -2.40
N ARG A 98 9.05 -23.98 -3.72
CA ARG A 98 9.67 -25.05 -4.53
C ARG A 98 11.16 -25.22 -4.24
N VAL A 99 11.85 -24.14 -3.94
CA VAL A 99 13.28 -24.14 -3.64
C VAL A 99 13.54 -24.56 -2.19
N ASP A 100 12.56 -24.37 -1.29
CA ASP A 100 12.58 -24.81 0.11
C ASP A 100 13.79 -24.29 0.90
N GLU A 101 14.12 -23.01 0.68
CA GLU A 101 15.32 -22.37 1.24
C GLU A 101 15.05 -21.56 2.52
N LEU A 102 13.79 -21.37 2.89
CA LEU A 102 13.39 -20.57 4.06
C LEU A 102 13.19 -21.42 5.31
N SER A 103 13.68 -20.91 6.44
CA SER A 103 13.32 -21.44 7.76
C SER A 103 11.86 -21.15 8.11
N VAL A 104 11.36 -21.78 9.16
CA VAL A 104 10.02 -21.49 9.72
C VAL A 104 9.91 -20.01 10.14
N SER A 105 10.91 -19.46 10.80
CA SER A 105 10.89 -18.05 11.24
C SER A 105 10.94 -17.06 10.08
N GLU A 106 11.65 -17.40 8.99
CA GLU A 106 11.65 -16.62 7.76
C GLU A 106 10.27 -16.65 7.08
N TRP A 107 9.59 -17.80 7.05
CA TRP A 107 8.22 -17.91 6.54
C TRP A 107 7.22 -17.11 7.38
N GLU A 108 7.27 -17.21 8.71
CA GLU A 108 6.42 -16.42 9.61
C GLU A 108 6.59 -14.91 9.37
N PHE A 109 7.83 -14.47 9.13
CA PHE A 109 8.11 -13.08 8.79
C PHE A 109 7.49 -12.67 7.44
N VAL A 110 7.58 -13.52 6.41
CA VAL A 110 6.98 -13.28 5.10
C VAL A 110 5.45 -13.19 5.21
N ASP A 111 4.81 -14.11 5.94
CA ASP A 111 3.35 -14.08 6.16
C ASP A 111 2.92 -12.81 6.87
N ALA A 112 3.65 -12.38 7.89
CA ALA A 112 3.36 -11.14 8.58
C ALA A 112 3.57 -9.91 7.66
N ALA A 113 4.53 -9.95 6.74
CA ALA A 113 4.76 -8.88 5.77
C ALA A 113 3.62 -8.78 4.74
N LEU A 114 3.05 -9.92 4.34
CA LEU A 114 1.83 -9.97 3.53
C LEU A 114 0.63 -9.42 4.32
N GLY A 115 0.50 -9.79 5.59
CA GLY A 115 -0.50 -9.24 6.50
C GLY A 115 -0.41 -7.73 6.64
N MET A 116 0.81 -7.18 6.73
CA MET A 116 1.06 -5.74 6.72
C MET A 116 0.60 -5.08 5.40
N ALA A 117 0.85 -5.71 4.25
CA ALA A 117 0.40 -5.19 2.95
C ALA A 117 -1.12 -5.15 2.84
N ALA A 118 -1.80 -6.23 3.23
CA ALA A 118 -3.26 -6.28 3.29
C ALA A 118 -3.82 -5.27 4.29
N GLY A 119 -3.21 -5.16 5.47
CA GLY A 119 -3.56 -4.18 6.50
C GLY A 119 -3.41 -2.74 6.02
N ASN A 120 -2.41 -2.44 5.18
CA ASN A 120 -2.23 -1.11 4.57
C ASN A 120 -3.40 -0.75 3.64
N ILE A 121 -3.87 -1.70 2.81
CA ILE A 121 -5.07 -1.51 1.98
C ILE A 121 -6.28 -1.24 2.87
N PHE A 122 -6.54 -2.13 3.83
CA PHE A 122 -7.68 -2.01 4.73
C PHE A 122 -7.69 -0.66 5.47
N THR A 123 -6.56 -0.32 6.09
CA THR A 123 -6.37 0.95 6.81
C THR A 123 -6.64 2.13 5.90
N SER A 124 -6.14 2.09 4.66
CA SER A 124 -6.34 3.18 3.69
C SER A 124 -7.81 3.39 3.30
N VAL A 125 -8.64 2.35 3.39
CA VAL A 125 -10.08 2.43 3.13
C VAL A 125 -10.86 2.97 4.33
N VAL A 126 -10.53 2.52 5.55
CA VAL A 126 -11.38 2.75 6.74
C VAL A 126 -11.02 4.00 7.53
N ILE A 127 -9.80 4.53 7.41
CA ILE A 127 -9.40 5.72 8.16
C ILE A 127 -9.88 7.00 7.47
N SER A 128 -10.22 8.02 8.27
CA SER A 128 -10.62 9.34 7.78
C SER A 128 -9.51 10.09 7.01
N ARG A 129 -8.26 9.66 7.14
CA ARG A 129 -7.08 10.31 6.56
C ARG A 129 -7.17 10.55 5.05
N TYR A 130 -7.77 9.61 4.31
CA TYR A 130 -7.84 9.68 2.83
C TYR A 130 -9.25 9.99 2.32
N GLY A 131 -10.27 9.30 2.85
CA GLY A 131 -11.67 9.49 2.43
C GLY A 131 -12.36 10.72 3.02
N GLY A 132 -11.87 11.26 4.14
CA GLY A 132 -12.52 12.36 4.87
C GLY A 132 -13.96 12.04 5.29
N GLU A 133 -14.74 13.08 5.59
CA GLU A 133 -16.15 12.93 6.00
C GLU A 133 -17.05 12.33 4.91
N ALA A 134 -16.69 12.51 3.63
CA ALA A 134 -17.45 11.97 2.51
C ALA A 134 -17.51 10.42 2.51
N ALA A 135 -16.54 9.77 3.15
CA ALA A 135 -16.46 8.32 3.26
C ALA A 135 -17.10 7.76 4.55
N ARG A 136 -17.73 8.61 5.39
CA ARG A 136 -18.30 8.18 6.67
C ARG A 136 -19.52 7.27 6.48
N ILE A 137 -19.42 6.04 6.96
CA ILE A 137 -20.55 5.08 6.97
C ILE A 137 -21.54 5.49 8.06
N GLY A 138 -22.84 5.55 7.73
CA GLY A 138 -23.91 5.91 8.68
C GLY A 138 -24.17 7.42 8.82
N GLY A 139 -23.57 8.26 7.98
CA GLY A 139 -23.76 9.71 7.98
C GLY A 139 -25.03 10.19 7.29
N GLY A 140 -26.20 9.77 7.74
CA GLY A 140 -27.45 10.48 7.45
C GLY A 140 -27.52 11.81 8.21
N PRO A 141 -28.31 12.81 7.76
CA PRO A 141 -28.52 14.02 8.54
C PRO A 141 -29.19 13.63 9.86
N CYS A 142 -28.52 13.89 10.99
CA CYS A 142 -29.14 13.89 12.30
C CYS A 142 -30.24 14.96 12.29
N HIS A 143 -31.46 14.59 11.91
CA HIS A 143 -32.63 15.37 12.27
C HIS A 143 -32.70 15.30 13.79
N GLY A 144 -32.24 16.37 14.45
CA GLY A 144 -32.40 16.54 15.88
C GLY A 144 -33.86 16.32 16.23
N ILE A 145 -34.14 15.25 16.95
CA ILE A 145 -35.40 15.10 17.65
C ILE A 145 -35.29 16.12 18.79
N GLY A 146 -35.86 17.30 18.56
CA GLY A 146 -36.11 18.25 19.64
C GLY A 146 -37.01 17.57 20.66
N LEU A 147 -36.44 17.32 21.84
CA LEU A 147 -37.15 17.13 23.09
C LEU A 147 -36.73 18.27 24.01
#